data_AF-A0A356SBL3-F1
#
_entry.id   AF-A0A356SBL3-F1
#
_cell.length_a   1.000
_cell.length_b   1.000
_cell.length_c   1.000
_cell.angle_alpha   90.00
_cell.angle_beta   90.00
_cell.angle_gamma   90.00
#
_symmetry.space_group_name_H-M   'P 1'
#
loop_
_entity.id
_entity.type
_entity.pdbx_description
1 polymer ?
#
loop_
_entity_poly.entity_id
_entity_poly.type
_entity_poly.pdbx_seq_one_letter_code
_entity_poly.pdbx_strand_id
1 'polypeptide(L)'
;MDYDVFNGDADGICALIQLRLHDARPDAILITGVKRDIQLLERVPSDSVGRVTALDISFDKNRDDVCRLTEAGAELFFCDHHYAGNVPMTANLDTLISPASDVCTSALVNGRLRGAFAEWAAVGCFGDNLDTTADIIIGNLSTAVDRDALKRLGVCVNYNAYGSQPADLHFHPAALFQRMQQYASPS
;
A
#
# COMPACT_ATOMS: atom_id res chain seq x y z
N MET A 1 4.28 19.04 4.27
CA MET A 1 3.63 18.41 3.10
C MET A 1 3.48 16.93 3.36
N ASP A 2 2.40 16.31 2.91
CA ASP A 2 2.15 14.89 3.11
C ASP A 2 2.59 14.08 1.89
N TYR A 3 3.10 12.88 2.12
CA TYR A 3 3.57 11.97 1.07
C TYR A 3 2.96 10.59 1.24
N ASP A 4 2.44 10.05 0.15
CA ASP A 4 2.02 8.65 0.04
C ASP A 4 3.03 7.92 -0.84
N VAL A 5 3.78 7.01 -0.22
CA VAL A 5 4.89 6.27 -0.83
C VAL A 5 4.51 4.80 -0.87
N PHE A 6 4.31 4.23 -2.05
CA PHE A 6 3.72 2.90 -2.17
C PHE A 6 4.19 2.14 -3.40
N ASN A 7 4.25 0.82 -3.30
CA ASN A 7 4.47 -0.04 -4.47
C ASN A 7 3.36 0.16 -5.51
N GLY A 8 3.72 0.17 -6.79
CA GLY A 8 2.77 0.38 -7.87
C GLY A 8 1.96 -0.84 -8.26
N ASP A 9 2.07 -1.93 -7.52
CA ASP A 9 1.28 -3.14 -7.71
C ASP A 9 -0.07 -3.10 -7.00
N ALA A 10 -0.80 -4.21 -7.06
CA ALA A 10 -2.13 -4.31 -6.48
C ALA A 10 -2.12 -4.15 -4.96
N ASP A 11 -1.09 -4.62 -4.26
CA ASP A 11 -1.08 -4.62 -2.81
C ASP A 11 -0.85 -3.20 -2.28
N GLY A 12 0.20 -2.53 -2.77
CA GLY A 12 0.46 -1.13 -2.43
C GLY A 12 -0.69 -0.18 -2.79
N ILE A 13 -1.26 -0.32 -3.99
CA ILE A 13 -2.39 0.53 -4.45
C ILE A 13 -3.64 0.30 -3.59
N CYS A 14 -4.04 -0.95 -3.36
CA CYS A 14 -5.28 -1.24 -2.63
C CYS A 14 -5.16 -0.90 -1.14
N ALA A 15 -3.99 -1.08 -0.53
CA ALA A 15 -3.70 -0.61 0.82
C ALA A 15 -3.88 0.92 0.93
N LEU A 16 -3.36 1.68 -0.04
CA LEU A 16 -3.50 3.14 -0.02
C LEU A 16 -4.95 3.59 -0.23
N ILE A 17 -5.69 2.95 -1.13
CA ILE A 17 -7.12 3.26 -1.35
C ILE A 17 -7.90 3.10 -0.05
N GLN A 18 -7.73 1.99 0.67
CA GLN A 18 -8.38 1.76 1.97
C GLN A 18 -8.08 2.91 2.96
N LEU A 19 -6.81 3.30 3.10
CA LEU A 19 -6.40 4.37 4.00
C LEU A 19 -6.99 5.73 3.60
N ARG A 20 -7.03 6.04 2.29
CA ARG A 20 -7.48 7.35 1.83
C ARG A 20 -9.00 7.49 1.74
N LEU A 21 -9.73 6.38 1.61
CA LEU A 21 -11.18 6.36 1.84
C LEU A 21 -11.51 6.54 3.33
N HIS A 22 -10.64 6.10 4.24
CA HIS A 22 -10.82 6.27 5.69
C HIS A 22 -10.37 7.65 6.20
N ASP A 23 -9.22 8.13 5.75
CA ASP A 23 -8.58 9.41 6.10
C ASP A 23 -8.11 10.10 4.82
N ALA A 24 -8.96 10.98 4.29
CA ALA A 24 -8.73 11.66 3.02
C ALA A 24 -7.53 12.62 3.11
N ARG A 25 -6.62 12.52 2.14
CA ARG A 25 -5.46 13.41 1.98
C ARG A 25 -5.30 13.82 0.51
N PRO A 26 -6.17 14.70 -0.01
CA PRO A 26 -6.21 15.03 -1.44
C PRO A 26 -4.95 15.72 -1.94
N ASP A 27 -4.21 16.40 -1.06
CA ASP A 27 -2.98 17.13 -1.39
C ASP A 27 -1.70 16.30 -1.13
N ALA A 28 -1.84 15.02 -0.78
CA ALA A 28 -0.68 14.15 -0.58
C ALA A 28 0.05 13.90 -1.89
N ILE A 29 1.37 14.04 -1.87
CA ILE A 29 2.22 13.81 -3.04
C ILE A 29 2.45 12.31 -3.17
N LEU A 30 2.11 11.76 -4.34
CA LEU A 30 2.26 10.34 -4.64
C LEU A 30 3.68 10.03 -5.11
N ILE A 31 4.35 9.10 -4.45
CA ILE A 31 5.65 8.55 -4.86
C ILE A 31 5.47 7.04 -5.03
N THR A 32 5.59 6.56 -6.26
CA THR A 32 5.36 5.16 -6.60
C THR A 32 6.16 4.78 -7.85
N GLY A 33 6.28 3.48 -8.12
CA GLY A 33 7.10 2.93 -9.19
C GLY A 33 6.63 1.55 -9.64
N VAL A 34 7.41 0.90 -10.50
CA VAL A 34 7.16 -0.49 -10.92
C VAL A 34 7.29 -1.46 -9.74
N LYS A 35 6.84 -2.72 -9.88
CA LYS A 35 6.87 -3.71 -8.77
C LYS A 35 8.23 -3.90 -8.11
N ARG A 36 9.32 -3.76 -8.87
CA ARG A 36 10.71 -3.92 -8.39
C ARG A 36 11.30 -2.66 -7.76
N ASP A 37 10.62 -1.53 -7.87
CA ASP A 37 11.07 -0.24 -7.35
C ASP A 37 10.68 -0.11 -5.88
N ILE A 38 11.47 -0.73 -5.01
CA ILE A 38 11.17 -0.89 -3.58
C ILE A 38 11.92 0.08 -2.66
N GLN A 39 12.77 0.97 -3.20
CA GLN A 39 13.52 1.98 -2.44
C GLN A 39 12.98 3.37 -2.79
N LEU A 40 11.77 3.66 -2.32
CA LEU A 40 11.02 4.86 -2.73
C LEU A 40 11.18 6.04 -1.77
N LEU A 41 11.51 5.81 -0.49
CA LEU A 41 11.59 6.88 0.51
C LEU A 41 12.74 7.87 0.25
N GLU A 42 13.77 7.48 -0.49
CA GLU A 42 14.85 8.38 -0.94
C GLU A 42 14.33 9.59 -1.73
N ARG A 43 13.15 9.46 -2.35
CA ARG A 43 12.52 10.51 -3.18
C ARG A 43 11.74 11.53 -2.34
N VAL A 44 11.54 11.26 -1.05
CA VAL A 44 10.87 12.19 -0.11
C VAL A 44 11.90 13.20 0.40
N PRO A 45 11.72 14.51 0.16
CA PRO A 45 12.60 15.54 0.70
C PRO A 45 12.44 15.64 2.22
N SER A 46 13.54 15.90 2.92
CA SER A 46 13.52 16.12 4.38
C SER A 46 12.94 17.48 4.77
N ASP A 47 12.98 18.48 3.88
CA ASP A 47 12.53 19.83 4.19
C ASP A 47 11.00 19.92 4.17
N SER A 48 10.41 20.50 5.22
CA SER A 48 8.95 20.72 5.34
C SER A 48 8.09 19.45 5.22
N VAL A 49 8.66 18.28 5.56
CA VAL A 49 7.94 17.01 5.60
C VAL A 49 6.94 17.01 6.77
N GLY A 50 5.69 16.66 6.47
CA GLY A 50 4.63 16.48 7.46
C GLY A 50 4.44 14.99 7.72
N ARG A 51 3.38 14.40 7.15
CA ARG A 51 3.10 12.97 7.28
C ARG A 51 3.64 12.18 6.11
N VAL A 52 4.23 11.03 6.37
CA VAL A 52 4.68 10.08 5.36
C VAL A 52 3.97 8.75 5.58
N THR A 53 3.31 8.23 4.56
CA THR A 53 2.70 6.89 4.57
C THR A 53 3.48 6.02 3.60
N ALA A 54 4.19 5.02 4.11
CA ALA A 54 5.00 4.07 3.34
C ALA A 54 4.32 2.69 3.33
N LEU A 55 4.02 2.17 2.14
CA LEU A 55 3.21 0.95 1.96
C LEU A 55 3.88 -0.02 0.98
N ASP A 56 3.96 -1.29 1.36
CA ASP A 56 4.38 -2.39 0.49
C ASP A 56 5.77 -2.20 -0.16
N ILE A 57 6.65 -1.52 0.56
CA ILE A 57 8.05 -1.37 0.20
C ILE A 57 8.91 -1.90 1.33
N SER A 58 10.02 -2.55 0.99
CA SER A 58 10.86 -3.20 1.99
C SER A 58 11.39 -2.21 3.02
N PHE A 59 11.01 -2.42 4.29
CA PHE A 59 11.56 -1.61 5.39
C PHE A 59 13.08 -1.66 5.43
N ASP A 60 13.67 -2.85 5.25
CA ASP A 60 15.11 -3.02 5.31
C ASP A 60 15.85 -2.19 4.25
N LYS A 61 15.27 -2.03 3.05
CA LYS A 61 15.83 -1.19 1.99
C LYS A 61 15.65 0.30 2.19
N ASN A 62 14.66 0.71 2.98
CA ASN A 62 14.36 2.13 3.22
C ASN A 62 14.74 2.60 4.63
N ARG A 63 15.42 1.77 5.43
CA ARG A 63 15.74 2.04 6.83
C ARG A 63 16.42 3.39 7.04
N ASP A 64 17.44 3.68 6.24
CA ASP A 64 18.20 4.92 6.38
C ASP A 64 17.33 6.15 6.06
N ASP A 65 16.42 6.02 5.09
CA ASP A 65 15.45 7.07 4.76
C ASP A 65 14.35 7.21 5.82
N VAL A 66 13.92 6.12 6.47
CA VAL A 66 13.01 6.19 7.63
C VAL A 66 13.66 7.00 8.76
N CYS A 67 14.92 6.70 9.10
CA CYS A 67 15.66 7.48 10.09
C CYS A 67 15.79 8.94 9.67
N ARG A 68 16.24 9.20 8.44
CA ARG A 68 16.41 10.56 7.90
C ARG A 68 15.13 11.39 7.97
N LEU A 69 13.99 10.81 7.60
CA LEU A 69 12.70 11.51 7.57
C LEU A 69 12.16 11.74 9.00
N THR A 70 12.27 10.75 9.88
CA THR A 70 11.81 10.88 11.27
C THR A 70 12.67 11.87 12.06
N GLU A 71 13.99 11.91 11.84
CA GLU A 71 14.90 12.92 12.40
C GLU A 71 14.61 14.33 11.90
N ALA A 72 14.12 14.46 10.66
CA ALA A 72 13.62 15.72 10.10
C ALA A 72 12.24 16.14 10.65
N GLY A 73 11.63 15.34 11.53
CA GLY A 73 10.36 15.62 12.17
C GLY A 73 9.12 15.07 11.47
N ALA A 74 9.28 14.22 10.45
CA ALA A 74 8.15 13.58 9.79
C ALA A 74 7.40 12.63 10.73
N GLU A 75 6.07 12.66 10.70
CA GLU A 75 5.22 11.59 11.25
C GLU A 75 5.12 10.47 10.21
N LEU A 76 5.83 9.36 10.43
CA LEU A 76 5.94 8.26 9.48
C LEU A 76 5.09 7.07 9.92
N PHE A 77 4.18 6.64 9.04
CA PHE A 77 3.52 5.34 9.13
C PHE A 77 4.11 4.39 8.08
N PHE A 78 4.57 3.22 8.50
CA PHE A 78 5.15 2.19 7.63
C PHE A 78 4.36 0.89 7.75
N CYS A 79 3.78 0.40 6.65
CA CYS A 79 3.05 -0.86 6.60
C CYS A 79 3.63 -1.76 5.51
N ASP A 80 4.08 -2.95 5.88
CA ASP A 80 4.78 -3.85 4.98
C ASP A 80 4.68 -5.30 5.47
N HIS A 81 4.85 -6.24 4.57
CA HIS A 81 4.86 -7.67 4.87
C HIS A 81 6.22 -8.34 4.56
N HIS A 82 7.21 -7.58 4.11
CA HIS A 82 8.56 -8.09 3.94
C HIS A 82 9.34 -8.14 5.26
N TYR A 83 10.47 -8.83 5.24
CA TYR A 83 11.41 -8.83 6.36
C TYR A 83 11.93 -7.40 6.62
N ALA A 84 11.83 -6.95 7.87
CA ALA A 84 12.21 -5.60 8.28
C ALA A 84 13.47 -5.52 9.17
N GLY A 85 14.03 -6.66 9.59
CA GLY A 85 15.12 -6.67 10.57
C GLY A 85 14.77 -5.94 11.87
N ASN A 86 15.73 -5.19 12.42
CA ASN A 86 15.54 -4.43 13.66
C ASN A 86 14.82 -3.11 13.39
N VAL A 87 13.56 -2.95 13.77
CA VAL A 87 12.84 -1.68 13.61
C VAL A 87 13.22 -0.70 14.72
N PRO A 88 13.66 0.54 14.41
CA PRO A 88 13.98 1.54 15.43
C PRO A 88 12.73 1.97 16.19
N MET A 89 12.86 2.20 17.50
CA MET A 89 11.77 2.72 18.32
C MET A 89 11.92 4.23 18.46
N THR A 90 11.11 4.99 17.71
CA THR A 90 11.07 6.46 17.76
C THR A 90 9.63 6.95 17.85
N ALA A 91 9.39 8.07 18.54
CA ALA A 91 8.03 8.59 18.75
C ALA A 91 7.28 8.94 17.45
N ASN A 92 8.01 9.29 16.38
CA ASN A 92 7.45 9.71 15.11
C ASN A 92 7.36 8.57 14.08
N LEU A 93 7.54 7.31 14.50
CA LEU A 93 7.45 6.13 13.65
C LEU A 93 6.39 5.17 14.17
N ASP A 94 5.33 5.00 13.39
CA ASP A 94 4.32 3.94 13.56
C ASP A 94 4.58 2.85 12.52
N THR A 95 4.78 1.61 12.97
CA THR A 95 5.02 0.47 12.08
C THR A 95 3.97 -0.61 12.25
N LEU A 96 3.45 -1.12 11.14
CA LEU A 96 2.62 -2.32 11.08
C LEU A 96 3.28 -3.30 10.11
N ILE A 97 4.10 -4.21 10.65
CA ILE A 97 4.91 -5.14 9.85
C ILE A 97 4.66 -6.57 10.27
N SER A 98 4.42 -7.46 9.30
CA SER A 98 4.26 -8.90 9.53
C SER A 98 4.87 -9.70 8.39
N PRO A 99 5.98 -10.45 8.61
CA PRO A 99 6.60 -11.29 7.59
C PRO A 99 5.89 -12.64 7.37
N ALA A 100 4.64 -12.77 7.83
CA ALA A 100 3.87 -14.00 7.68
C ALA A 100 3.51 -14.22 6.21
N SER A 101 3.67 -15.45 5.72
CA SER A 101 3.50 -15.79 4.30
C SER A 101 2.07 -15.70 3.77
N ASP A 102 1.10 -15.61 4.67
CA ASP A 102 -0.33 -15.54 4.41
C ASP A 102 -0.90 -14.10 4.55
N VAL A 103 -0.03 -13.10 4.69
CA VAL A 103 -0.40 -11.70 4.88
C VAL A 103 0.29 -10.82 3.84
N CYS A 104 -0.46 -9.86 3.31
CA CYS A 104 0.03 -8.76 2.50
C CYS A 104 -0.34 -7.41 3.15
N THR A 105 0.19 -6.31 2.62
CA THR A 105 0.00 -4.94 3.13
C THR A 105 -1.49 -4.55 3.16
N SER A 106 -2.26 -4.93 2.14
CA SER A 106 -3.70 -4.69 2.05
C SER A 106 -4.47 -5.41 3.17
N ALA A 107 -4.08 -6.63 3.53
CA ALA A 107 -4.68 -7.37 4.64
C ALA A 107 -4.32 -6.75 6.00
N LEU A 108 -3.08 -6.27 6.18
CA LEU A 108 -2.66 -5.55 7.37
C LEU A 108 -3.46 -4.25 7.56
N VAL A 109 -3.59 -3.46 6.51
CA VAL A 109 -4.41 -2.23 6.53
C VAL A 109 -5.87 -2.56 6.84
N ASN A 110 -6.44 -3.60 6.24
CA ASN A 110 -7.80 -4.04 6.55
C ASN A 110 -8.00 -4.37 8.03
N GLY A 111 -7.05 -5.09 8.63
CA GLY A 111 -7.04 -5.37 10.07
C GLY A 111 -6.97 -4.10 10.91
N ARG A 112 -6.08 -3.16 10.57
CA ARG A 112 -5.95 -1.85 11.23
C ARG A 112 -7.25 -1.04 11.17
N LEU A 113 -7.93 -1.06 10.02
CA LEU A 113 -9.19 -0.37 9.79
C LEU A 113 -10.43 -1.17 10.23
N ARG A 114 -10.24 -2.32 10.88
CA ARG A 114 -11.32 -3.19 11.39
C ARG A 114 -12.33 -3.58 10.31
N GLY A 115 -11.85 -3.88 9.10
CA GLY A 115 -12.70 -4.32 7.99
C GLY A 115 -13.31 -3.20 7.15
N ALA A 116 -13.02 -1.92 7.43
CA ALA A 116 -13.49 -0.85 6.57
C ALA A 116 -12.84 -0.97 5.17
N PHE A 117 -13.67 -0.89 4.13
CA PHE A 117 -13.24 -1.03 2.72
C PHE A 117 -12.62 -2.40 2.39
N ALA A 118 -13.05 -3.46 3.09
CA ALA A 118 -12.54 -4.82 2.96
C ALA A 118 -12.58 -5.42 1.54
N GLU A 119 -13.47 -4.96 0.65
CA GLU A 119 -13.45 -5.37 -0.76
C GLU A 119 -12.14 -4.96 -1.45
N TRP A 120 -11.64 -3.73 -1.20
CA TRP A 120 -10.33 -3.30 -1.70
C TRP A 120 -9.20 -4.13 -1.11
N ALA A 121 -9.32 -4.53 0.16
CA ALA A 121 -8.34 -5.42 0.77
C ALA A 121 -8.29 -6.79 0.08
N ALA A 122 -9.45 -7.36 -0.26
CA ALA A 122 -9.54 -8.62 -0.98
C ALA A 122 -8.94 -8.52 -2.40
N VAL A 123 -9.16 -7.40 -3.11
CA VAL A 123 -8.52 -7.12 -4.41
C VAL A 123 -7.00 -7.13 -4.29
N GLY A 124 -6.44 -6.46 -3.28
CA GLY A 124 -5.00 -6.46 -2.99
C GLY A 124 -4.46 -7.86 -2.70
N CYS A 125 -5.17 -8.63 -1.85
CA CYS A 125 -4.81 -10.02 -1.54
C CYS A 125 -4.77 -10.91 -2.79
N PHE A 126 -5.77 -10.81 -3.68
CA PHE A 126 -5.76 -11.56 -4.94
C PHE A 126 -4.61 -11.14 -5.86
N GLY A 127 -4.28 -9.85 -5.88
CA GLY A 127 -3.13 -9.33 -6.62
C GLY A 127 -1.82 -9.93 -6.14
N ASP A 128 -1.67 -10.17 -4.84
CA ASP A 128 -0.48 -10.79 -4.23
C ASP A 128 -0.56 -12.33 -4.14
N ASN A 129 -1.48 -12.95 -4.90
CA ASN A 129 -1.72 -14.40 -4.94
C ASN A 129 -2.13 -15.03 -3.58
N LEU A 130 -2.74 -14.26 -2.69
CA LEU A 130 -3.27 -14.71 -1.40
C LEU A 130 -4.77 -15.00 -1.47
N ASP A 131 -5.18 -15.91 -2.35
CA ASP A 131 -6.58 -16.32 -2.56
C ASP A 131 -7.29 -16.66 -1.25
N THR A 132 -6.68 -17.48 -0.39
CA THR A 132 -7.30 -17.90 0.88
C THR A 132 -7.54 -16.74 1.82
N THR A 133 -6.60 -15.78 1.91
CA THR A 133 -6.76 -14.59 2.75
C THR A 133 -7.86 -13.68 2.21
N ALA A 134 -7.92 -13.51 0.89
CA ALA A 134 -9.00 -12.77 0.23
C ALA A 134 -10.37 -13.41 0.52
N ASP A 135 -10.47 -14.73 0.45
CA ASP A 135 -11.71 -15.49 0.72
C ASP A 135 -12.18 -15.35 2.16
N ILE A 136 -11.26 -15.33 3.12
CA ILE A 136 -11.57 -15.07 4.52
C ILE A 136 -12.12 -13.64 4.69
N ILE A 137 -11.50 -12.64 4.04
CA ILE A 137 -11.97 -11.25 4.09
C ILE A 137 -13.39 -11.15 3.50
N ILE A 138 -13.62 -11.73 2.32
CA ILE A 138 -14.92 -11.76 1.65
C ILE A 138 -15.97 -12.45 2.52
N GLY A 139 -15.63 -13.57 3.14
CA GLY A 139 -16.54 -14.32 4.01
C GLY A 139 -17.03 -13.54 5.24
N ASN A 140 -16.33 -12.46 5.63
CA ASN A 140 -16.71 -11.59 6.73
C ASN A 140 -17.53 -10.36 6.29
N LEU A 141 -17.75 -10.17 4.99
CA LEU A 141 -18.59 -9.08 4.49
C LEU A 141 -20.07 -9.34 4.81
N SER A 142 -20.80 -8.26 5.09
CA SER A 142 -22.25 -8.32 5.32
C SER A 142 -23.05 -8.49 4.03
N THR A 143 -22.44 -8.24 2.88
CA THR A 143 -23.06 -8.30 1.55
C THR A 143 -22.28 -9.24 0.64
N ALA A 144 -23.00 -9.95 -0.22
CA ALA A 144 -22.38 -10.76 -1.26
C ALA A 144 -21.64 -9.87 -2.28
N VAL A 145 -20.50 -10.36 -2.74
CA VAL A 145 -19.66 -9.70 -3.75
C VAL A 145 -19.31 -10.70 -4.86
N ASP A 146 -18.98 -10.19 -6.03
CA ASP A 146 -18.48 -11.01 -7.13
C ASP A 146 -16.98 -11.29 -6.93
N ARG A 147 -16.67 -12.40 -6.27
CA ARG A 147 -15.30 -12.87 -6.00
C ARG A 147 -14.44 -12.90 -7.26
N ASP A 148 -14.99 -13.37 -8.38
CA ASP A 148 -14.22 -13.53 -9.62
C ASP A 148 -13.92 -12.18 -10.27
N ALA A 149 -14.83 -11.22 -10.16
CA ALA A 149 -14.57 -9.84 -10.56
C ALA A 149 -13.48 -9.20 -9.70
N LEU A 150 -13.53 -9.35 -8.37
CA LEU A 150 -12.50 -8.83 -7.46
C LEU A 150 -11.13 -9.46 -7.76
N LYS A 151 -11.08 -10.78 -7.94
CA LYS A 151 -9.85 -11.49 -8.30
C LYS A 151 -9.30 -11.02 -9.63
N ARG A 152 -10.15 -10.89 -10.65
CA ARG A 152 -9.72 -10.40 -11.97
C ARG A 152 -9.15 -8.99 -11.87
N LEU A 153 -9.78 -8.10 -11.08
CA LEU A 153 -9.27 -6.76 -10.85
C LEU A 153 -7.89 -6.80 -10.19
N GLY A 154 -7.72 -7.56 -9.11
CA GLY A 154 -6.44 -7.70 -8.40
C GLY A 154 -5.32 -8.18 -9.30
N VAL A 155 -5.58 -9.24 -10.09
CA VAL A 155 -4.62 -9.77 -11.07
C VAL A 155 -4.26 -8.73 -12.14
N CYS A 156 -5.24 -8.01 -12.70
CA CYS A 156 -4.98 -6.99 -13.71
C CYS A 156 -4.14 -5.82 -13.16
N VAL A 157 -4.46 -5.35 -11.95
CA VAL A 157 -3.72 -4.26 -11.30
C VAL A 157 -2.29 -4.70 -10.99
N ASN A 158 -2.10 -5.91 -10.46
CA ASN A 158 -0.76 -6.45 -10.21
C ASN A 158 0.02 -6.59 -11.53
N TYR A 159 -0.62 -7.05 -12.60
CA TYR A 159 0.03 -7.19 -13.90
C TYR A 159 0.51 -5.85 -14.47
N ASN A 160 -0.22 -4.75 -14.22
CA ASN A 160 0.21 -3.41 -14.62
C ASN A 160 1.56 -3.00 -14.02
N ALA A 161 1.98 -3.57 -12.90
CA ALA A 161 3.25 -3.22 -12.25
C ALA A 161 4.48 -3.94 -12.80
N TYR A 162 4.29 -4.91 -13.72
CA TYR A 162 5.40 -5.65 -14.32
C TYR A 162 6.00 -4.89 -15.50
N GLY A 163 7.02 -4.11 -15.21
CA GLY A 163 7.90 -3.45 -16.18
C GLY A 163 9.26 -3.15 -15.57
N SER A 164 10.21 -2.71 -16.40
CA SER A 164 11.51 -2.26 -15.92
C SER A 164 11.50 -0.78 -15.53
N GLN A 165 10.59 -0.01 -16.12
CA GLN A 165 10.39 1.41 -15.89
C GLN A 165 8.90 1.79 -16.05
N PRO A 166 8.45 2.95 -15.54
CA PRO A 166 7.05 3.36 -15.64
C PRO A 166 6.52 3.44 -17.08
N ALA A 167 7.39 3.73 -18.06
CA ALA A 167 7.03 3.80 -19.47
C ALA A 167 6.66 2.44 -20.09
N ASP A 168 7.03 1.33 -19.45
CA ASP A 168 6.67 -0.03 -19.90
C ASP A 168 5.26 -0.42 -19.45
N LEU A 169 4.66 0.33 -18.52
CA LEU A 169 3.37 -0.01 -17.91
C LEU A 169 2.19 0.50 -18.76
N HIS A 170 1.04 -0.16 -18.65
CA HIS A 170 -0.19 0.33 -19.28
C HIS A 170 -0.68 1.64 -18.66
N PHE A 171 -0.52 1.78 -17.36
CA PHE A 171 -0.75 3.01 -16.60
C PHE A 171 0.44 3.29 -15.69
N HIS A 172 0.83 4.56 -15.59
CA HIS A 172 1.67 5.00 -14.49
C HIS A 172 0.94 4.69 -13.15
N PRO A 173 1.59 4.11 -12.13
CA PRO A 173 0.87 3.61 -10.95
C PRO A 173 0.12 4.70 -10.17
N ALA A 174 0.69 5.91 -10.09
CA ALA A 174 0.00 7.06 -9.52
C ALA A 174 -1.32 7.41 -10.25
N ALA A 175 -1.33 7.34 -11.58
CA ALA A 175 -2.52 7.59 -12.38
C ALA A 175 -3.55 6.45 -12.24
N LEU A 176 -3.07 5.20 -12.12
CA LEU A 176 -3.94 4.06 -11.85
C LEU A 176 -4.62 4.18 -10.48
N PHE A 177 -3.86 4.48 -9.42
CA PHE A 177 -4.37 4.77 -8.09
C PHE A 177 -5.44 5.88 -8.12
N GLN A 178 -5.14 7.04 -8.71
CA GLN A 178 -6.07 8.16 -8.79
C GLN A 178 -7.38 7.82 -9.53
N ARG A 179 -7.32 6.89 -10.50
CA ARG A 179 -8.51 6.42 -11.20
C ARG A 179 -9.35 5.47 -10.35
N MET A 180 -8.69 4.57 -9.61
CA MET A 180 -9.35 3.57 -8.78
C MET A 180 -9.92 4.15 -7.48
N GLN A 181 -9.23 5.10 -6.86
CA GLN A 181 -9.61 5.72 -5.59
C GLN A 181 -10.97 6.46 -5.65
N GLN A 182 -11.46 6.80 -6.84
CA GLN A 182 -12.75 7.45 -7.03
C GLN A 182 -13.94 6.58 -6.63
N TYR A 183 -13.71 5.27 -6.47
CA TYR A 183 -14.74 4.30 -6.14
C TYR A 183 -14.63 3.87 -4.68
N ALA A 184 -15.71 4.06 -3.92
CA ALA A 184 -15.78 3.63 -2.52
C ALA A 184 -15.72 2.10 -2.35
N SER A 185 -16.10 1.36 -3.39
CA SER A 185 -16.01 -0.10 -3.51
C SER A 185 -15.61 -0.48 -4.95
N PRO A 186 -14.86 -1.57 -5.15
CA PRO A 186 -14.51 -2.11 -6.47
C PRO A 186 -15.67 -2.84 -7.19
N SER A 187 -16.77 -3.15 -6.49
CA SER A 187 -17.95 -3.84 -7.02
C SER A 187 -18.95 -2.93 -7.75
#